data_AF-A0AAD5XTY5-F1
#
_entry.id   AF-A0AAD5XTY5-F1
#
_cell.length_a   1.000
_cell.length_b   1.000
_cell.length_c   1.000
_cell.angle_alpha   90.00
_cell.angle_beta   90.00
_cell.angle_gamma   90.00
#
_symmetry.space_group_name_H-M   'P 1'
#
loop_
_entity.id
_entity.type
_entity.pdbx_description
1 polymer ?
#
loop_
_entity_poly.entity_id
_entity_poly.type
_entity_poly.pdbx_seq_one_letter_code
_entity_poly.pdbx_strand_id
1 'polypeptide(L)'
;MTGPPRPPPEFPYFPFKTWRVNPSYLEGRVRHADPWGRREAWRYNDFFSAKNRIRNMTPGLGIATVAFAVYVAYDKWYQSSGPGAEENAKWAKWMEEREERIGGGSAQGHGHH
;
A
#
# COMPACT_ATOMS: atom_id res chain seq x y z
N MET A 1 2.90 33.02 -2.15
CA MET A 1 1.95 31.89 -2.20
C MET A 1 1.63 31.57 -3.66
N THR A 2 2.30 30.58 -4.24
CA THR A 2 1.99 30.00 -5.56
C THR A 2 0.92 28.93 -5.33
N GLY A 3 -0.26 29.04 -5.96
CA GLY A 3 -1.31 28.02 -5.85
C GLY A 3 -0.90 26.68 -6.50
N PRO A 4 -1.71 25.62 -6.33
CA PRO A 4 -1.46 24.33 -6.95
C PRO A 4 -1.37 24.44 -8.49
N PRO A 5 -0.58 23.59 -9.17
CA PRO A 5 -0.48 23.59 -10.62
C PRO A 5 -1.85 23.31 -11.25
N ARG A 6 -2.16 24.03 -12.35
CA ARG A 6 -3.45 23.91 -13.06
C ARG A 6 -3.59 22.50 -13.66
N PRO A 7 -4.77 21.85 -13.55
CA PRO A 7 -5.02 20.60 -14.24
C PRO A 7 -4.96 20.81 -15.77
N PRO A 8 -4.59 19.77 -16.56
CA PRO A 8 -4.63 19.84 -18.01
C PRO A 8 -6.07 20.10 -18.48
N PRO A 9 -6.26 20.80 -19.62
CA PRO A 9 -7.59 21.11 -20.13
C PRO A 9 -8.39 19.83 -20.39
N GLU A 10 -9.61 19.81 -19.88
CA GLU A 10 -10.59 18.70 -19.95
C GLU A 10 -11.02 18.34 -21.38
N PHE A 11 -10.82 19.24 -22.36
CA PHE A 11 -11.08 18.98 -23.78
C PHE A 11 -9.81 19.26 -24.62
N PRO A 12 -9.03 18.23 -25.00
CA PRO A 12 -7.74 18.41 -25.70
C PRO A 12 -7.86 19.07 -27.08
N TYR A 13 -9.00 18.91 -27.73
CA TYR A 13 -9.22 19.33 -29.12
C TYR A 13 -10.01 20.64 -29.25
N PHE A 14 -10.51 21.20 -28.15
CA PHE A 14 -11.25 22.45 -28.20
C PHE A 14 -10.26 23.63 -28.23
N PRO A 15 -10.37 24.59 -29.17
CA PRO A 15 -9.41 25.69 -29.35
C PRO A 15 -9.58 26.79 -28.29
N PHE A 16 -9.40 26.43 -27.01
CA PHE A 16 -9.53 27.37 -25.88
C PHE A 16 -8.59 28.57 -26.02
N LYS A 17 -7.45 28.42 -26.70
CA LYS A 17 -6.47 29.50 -26.91
C LYS A 17 -7.05 30.72 -27.62
N THR A 18 -8.08 30.53 -28.46
CA THR A 18 -8.65 31.59 -29.29
C THR A 18 -9.78 32.35 -28.58
N TRP A 19 -10.45 31.70 -27.63
CA TRP A 19 -11.67 32.23 -26.99
C TRP A 19 -11.50 32.50 -25.48
N ARG A 20 -10.27 32.45 -24.95
CA ARG A 20 -10.01 32.88 -23.57
C ARG A 20 -10.18 34.40 -23.46
N VAL A 21 -10.80 34.84 -22.37
CA VAL A 21 -10.94 36.26 -21.97
C VAL A 21 -9.59 36.92 -21.59
N ASN A 22 -8.47 36.18 -21.72
CA ASN A 22 -7.15 36.63 -21.33
C ASN A 22 -6.12 36.27 -22.42
N PRO A 23 -5.50 37.26 -23.08
CA PRO A 23 -4.54 37.01 -24.14
C PRO A 23 -3.22 36.40 -23.64
N SER A 24 -2.58 35.60 -24.50
CA SER A 24 -1.37 34.81 -24.20
C SER A 24 -0.15 35.62 -23.76
N TYR A 25 -0.10 36.93 -24.02
CA TYR A 25 1.02 37.82 -23.64
C TYR A 25 0.95 38.35 -22.19
N LEU A 26 -0.13 38.06 -21.45
CA LEU A 26 -0.21 38.32 -20.01
C LEU A 26 0.18 37.09 -19.16
N GLU A 27 0.43 35.95 -19.80
CA GLU A 27 0.82 34.68 -19.17
C GLU A 27 2.19 34.86 -18.48
N GLY A 28 2.16 35.03 -17.16
CA GLY A 28 3.35 35.26 -16.32
C GLY A 28 3.52 36.69 -15.78
N ARG A 29 2.81 37.70 -16.32
CA ARG A 29 2.86 39.10 -15.82
C ARG A 29 1.70 39.47 -14.91
N VAL A 30 0.51 38.95 -15.20
CA VAL A 30 -0.66 39.10 -14.33
C VAL A 30 -0.86 37.76 -13.64
N ARG A 31 -0.49 37.68 -12.36
CA ARG A 31 -1.05 36.64 -11.50
C ARG A 31 -2.54 36.93 -11.42
N HIS A 32 -3.34 36.24 -12.23
CA HIS A 32 -4.77 36.10 -11.96
C HIS A 32 -4.88 35.28 -10.67
N ALA A 33 -4.68 35.96 -9.54
CA ALA A 33 -5.02 35.43 -8.25
C ALA A 33 -6.52 35.23 -8.28
N ASP A 34 -6.94 33.98 -8.11
CA ASP A 34 -8.35 33.67 -7.99
C ASP A 34 -8.95 34.57 -6.89
N PRO A 35 -9.94 35.44 -7.22
CA PRO A 35 -10.55 36.34 -6.24
C PRO A 35 -11.26 35.58 -5.11
N TRP A 36 -11.62 34.32 -5.34
CA TRP A 36 -12.25 33.44 -4.37
C TRP A 36 -11.27 32.50 -3.67
N GLY A 37 -9.97 32.58 -3.96
CA GLY A 37 -8.97 31.65 -3.40
C GLY A 37 -8.94 31.66 -1.87
N ARG A 38 -9.21 32.82 -1.24
CA ARG A 38 -9.39 32.92 0.24
C ARG A 38 -10.66 32.23 0.73
N ARG A 39 -11.74 32.28 -0.06
CA ARG A 39 -13.01 31.61 0.24
C ARG A 39 -12.93 30.10 0.01
N GLU A 40 -12.11 29.62 -0.92
CA GLU A 40 -11.93 28.18 -1.17
C GLU A 40 -10.83 27.55 -0.32
N ALA A 41 -9.98 28.35 0.33
CA ALA A 41 -8.86 27.88 1.15
C ALA A 41 -9.25 26.86 2.23
N TRP A 42 -10.46 26.95 2.80
CA TRP A 42 -10.92 26.00 3.83
C TRP A 42 -11.05 24.56 3.31
N ARG A 43 -11.31 24.37 2.00
CA ARG A 43 -11.41 23.04 1.39
C ARG A 43 -10.07 22.31 1.34
N TYR A 44 -8.99 23.07 1.27
CA TYR A 44 -7.62 22.58 1.20
C TYR A 44 -6.94 22.56 2.58
N ASN A 45 -7.73 22.52 3.65
CA ASN A 45 -7.20 22.34 5.00
C ASN A 45 -6.48 20.98 5.11
N ASP A 46 -5.37 20.94 5.84
CA ASP A 46 -4.58 19.72 6.06
C ASP A 46 -5.42 18.57 6.62
N PHE A 47 -6.48 18.85 7.37
CA PHE A 47 -7.43 17.85 7.83
C PHE A 47 -8.04 17.01 6.69
N PHE A 48 -8.38 17.63 5.56
CA PHE A 48 -8.96 16.96 4.39
C PHE A 48 -7.92 16.49 3.35
N SER A 49 -6.63 16.64 3.66
CA SER A 49 -5.54 16.20 2.79
C SER A 49 -5.67 14.71 2.45
N ALA A 50 -5.34 14.35 1.21
CA ALA A 50 -5.33 12.96 0.76
C ALA A 50 -4.44 12.08 1.66
N LYS A 51 -3.33 12.65 2.17
CA LYS A 51 -2.40 11.97 3.08
C LYS A 51 -3.06 11.62 4.43
N ASN A 52 -3.84 12.54 4.99
CA ASN A 52 -4.54 12.30 6.26
C ASN A 52 -5.67 11.29 6.11
N ARG A 53 -6.36 11.30 4.96
CA ARG A 53 -7.33 10.24 4.62
C ARG A 53 -6.67 8.88 4.57
N ILE A 54 -5.57 8.72 3.82
CA ILE A 54 -4.85 7.44 3.68
C ILE A 54 -4.34 6.93 5.04
N ARG A 55 -3.77 7.81 5.88
CA ARG A 55 -3.28 7.44 7.21
C ARG A 55 -4.38 6.89 8.13
N ASN A 56 -5.60 7.39 7.99
CA ASN A 56 -6.74 7.00 8.83
C ASN A 56 -7.56 5.84 8.24
N MET A 57 -7.26 5.37 7.02
CA MET A 57 -8.00 4.25 6.41
C MET A 57 -7.82 2.93 7.17
N THR A 58 -6.68 2.72 7.80
CA THR A 58 -6.36 1.48 8.52
C THR A 58 -5.86 1.78 9.94
N PRO A 59 -6.76 2.16 10.85
CA PRO A 59 -6.38 2.45 12.23
C PRO A 59 -5.72 1.20 12.84
N GLY A 60 -4.49 1.36 13.31
CA GLY A 60 -3.76 0.28 13.97
C GLY A 60 -2.97 -0.67 13.06
N LEU A 61 -2.93 -0.46 11.73
CA LEU A 61 -2.16 -1.32 10.82
C LEU A 61 -0.68 -1.42 11.23
N GLY A 62 -0.07 -0.30 11.64
CA GLY A 62 1.31 -0.31 12.12
C GLY A 62 1.53 -1.21 13.34
N ILE A 63 0.64 -1.14 14.33
CA ILE A 63 0.73 -1.98 15.54
C ILE A 63 0.45 -3.43 15.19
N ALA A 64 -0.54 -3.70 14.34
CA ALA A 64 -0.87 -5.04 13.88
C ALA A 64 0.31 -5.69 13.13
N THR A 65 0.99 -4.96 12.24
CA THR A 65 2.15 -5.47 11.52
C THR A 65 3.29 -5.81 12.48
N VAL A 66 3.55 -4.97 13.49
CA VAL A 66 4.58 -5.24 14.50
C VAL A 66 4.22 -6.47 15.34
N ALA A 67 3.00 -6.54 15.85
CA ALA A 67 2.55 -7.69 16.63
C ALA A 67 2.62 -9.00 15.83
N PHE A 68 2.21 -8.96 14.56
CA PHE A 68 2.31 -10.10 13.66
C PHE A 68 3.76 -10.53 13.40
N ALA A 69 4.66 -9.58 13.17
CA ALA A 69 6.08 -9.88 12.97
C ALA A 69 6.70 -10.54 14.21
N VAL A 70 6.37 -10.04 15.41
CA VAL A 70 6.80 -10.64 16.68
C VAL A 70 6.26 -12.07 16.81
N TYR A 71 4.99 -12.29 16.49
CA TYR A 71 4.39 -13.62 16.50
C TYR A 71 5.11 -14.59 15.55
N VAL A 72 5.34 -14.20 14.30
CA VAL A 72 6.03 -15.05 13.31
C VAL A 72 7.47 -15.35 13.74
N ALA A 73 8.18 -14.37 14.30
CA ALA A 73 9.53 -14.59 14.81
C ALA A 73 9.54 -15.59 15.98
N TYR A 74 8.58 -15.46 16.89
CA TYR A 74 8.42 -16.39 18.01
C TYR A 74 8.07 -17.80 17.52
N ASP A 75 7.12 -17.92 16.59
CA ASP A 75 6.70 -19.22 16.03
C ASP A 75 7.86 -19.93 15.32
N LYS A 76 8.63 -19.20 14.49
CA LYS A 76 9.85 -19.77 13.88
C LYS A 76 10.88 -20.22 14.89
N TRP A 77 11.10 -19.42 15.93
CA TRP A 77 12.04 -19.78 17.00
C TRP A 77 11.55 -21.03 17.76
N TYR A 78 10.26 -21.09 18.07
CA TYR A 78 9.63 -22.20 18.79
C TYR A 78 9.76 -23.52 18.02
N GLN A 79 9.53 -23.50 16.71
CA GLN A 79 9.60 -24.70 15.85
C GLN A 79 11.03 -25.19 15.59
N SER A 80 12.03 -24.30 15.60
CA SER A 80 13.41 -24.63 15.21
C SER A 80 14.35 -24.90 16.39
N SER A 81 14.26 -24.09 17.43
CA SER A 81 15.18 -24.13 18.59
C SER A 81 14.46 -24.25 19.93
N GLY A 82 13.14 -24.08 19.94
CA GLY A 82 12.31 -24.22 21.13
C GLY A 82 11.84 -25.66 21.38
N PRO A 83 10.93 -25.85 22.36
CA PRO A 83 10.39 -27.16 22.73
C PRO A 83 9.71 -27.92 21.58
N GLY A 84 9.15 -27.20 20.60
CA GLY A 84 8.53 -27.80 19.41
C GLY A 84 9.53 -28.43 18.42
N ALA A 85 10.83 -28.14 18.55
CA ALA A 85 11.86 -28.70 17.67
C ALA A 85 11.98 -30.22 17.82
N GLU A 86 11.85 -30.74 19.04
CA GLU A 86 11.91 -32.19 19.29
C GLU A 86 10.72 -32.92 18.70
N GLU A 87 9.53 -32.33 18.78
CA GLU A 87 8.32 -32.88 18.17
C GLU A 87 8.43 -32.87 16.65
N ASN A 88 8.89 -31.76 16.05
CA ASN A 88 9.14 -31.68 14.61
C ASN A 88 10.16 -32.72 14.13
N ALA A 89 11.23 -32.96 14.90
CA ALA A 89 12.20 -34.00 14.58
C ALA A 89 11.60 -35.42 14.65
N LYS A 90 10.71 -35.69 15.61
CA LYS A 90 9.97 -36.96 15.69
C LYS A 90 9.05 -37.14 14.50
N TRP A 91 8.29 -36.10 14.12
CA TRP A 91 7.43 -36.13 12.95
C TRP A 91 8.21 -36.33 11.66
N ALA A 92 9.36 -35.67 11.50
CA ALA A 92 10.24 -35.86 10.34
C ALA A 92 10.71 -37.31 10.21
N LYS A 93 11.19 -37.91 11.31
CA LYS A 93 11.56 -39.35 11.33
C LYS A 93 10.39 -40.26 11.03
N TRP A 94 9.21 -39.99 11.61
CA TRP A 94 8.01 -40.77 11.33
C TRP A 94 7.57 -40.66 9.86
N MET A 95 7.76 -39.50 9.23
CA MET A 95 7.48 -39.28 7.81
C MET A 95 8.46 -40.06 6.92
N GLU A 96 9.76 -40.05 7.21
CA GLU A 96 10.75 -40.89 6.52
C GLU A 96 10.37 -42.38 6.63
N GLU A 97 10.08 -42.85 7.85
CA GLU A 97 9.66 -44.23 8.09
C GLU A 97 8.33 -44.58 7.37
N ARG A 98 7.40 -43.62 7.34
CA ARG A 98 6.13 -43.77 6.61
C ARG A 98 6.38 -43.82 5.10
N GLU A 99 7.28 -43.01 4.57
CA GLU A 99 7.65 -42.98 3.16
C GLU A 99 8.37 -44.26 2.75
N GLU A 100 9.24 -44.83 3.59
CA GLU A 100 9.83 -46.15 3.38
C GLU A 100 8.76 -47.26 3.38
N ARG A 101 7.76 -47.15 4.26
CA ARG A 101 6.61 -48.06 4.32
C ARG A 101 5.68 -47.93 3.11
N ILE A 102 5.52 -46.70 2.59
CA ILE A 102 4.79 -46.39 1.37
C ILE A 102 5.65 -46.68 0.13
N GLY A 103 6.97 -46.82 0.28
CA GLY A 103 7.98 -47.13 -0.74
C GLY A 103 7.90 -48.53 -1.35
N GLY A 104 6.78 -49.23 -1.14
CA GLY A 104 6.34 -50.37 -1.95
C GLY A 104 5.10 -50.10 -2.83
N GLY A 105 4.49 -48.91 -2.76
CA GLY A 105 3.28 -48.61 -3.51
C GLY A 105 2.85 -47.14 -3.45
N SER A 106 2.78 -46.54 -4.63
CA SER A 106 2.19 -45.23 -4.98
C SER A 106 3.10 -44.00 -4.91
N ALA A 107 3.64 -43.68 -6.08
CA ALA A 107 3.69 -42.30 -6.57
C ALA A 107 2.32 -41.59 -6.41
N GLN A 108 2.35 -40.25 -6.35
CA GLN A 108 1.25 -39.27 -6.21
C GLN A 108 0.93 -38.75 -4.78
N GLY A 109 1.20 -37.46 -4.54
CA GLY A 109 0.40 -36.66 -3.59
C GLY A 109 1.04 -35.41 -2.98
N HIS A 110 1.00 -34.29 -3.72
CA HIS A 110 0.87 -32.90 -3.25
C HIS A 110 2.06 -32.22 -2.51
N GLY A 111 2.81 -31.42 -3.27
CA GLY A 111 3.75 -30.42 -2.74
C GLY A 111 3.03 -29.22 -2.13
N HIS A 112 3.46 -28.86 -0.93
CA HIS A 112 3.01 -27.65 -0.23
C HIS A 112 3.83 -26.44 -0.71
N HIS A 113 3.07 -25.42 -1.11
CA HIS A 113 3.41 -24.07 -1.52
C HIS A 113 3.66 -23.16 -0.32
#